data_AF-A0A561SGB7-F1
#
_entry.id   AF-A0A561SGB7-F1
#
_cell.length_a   1.000
_cell.length_b   1.000
_cell.length_c   1.000
_cell.angle_alpha   90.00
_cell.angle_beta   90.00
_cell.angle_gamma   90.00
#
_symmetry.space_group_name_H-M   'P 1'
#
loop_
_entity.id
_entity.type
_entity.pdbx_description
1 polymer ?
#
loop_
_entity_poly.entity_id
_entity_poly.type
_entity_poly.pdbx_seq_one_letter_code
_entity_poly.pdbx_strand_id
1 'polypeptide(L)'
;MDINALFTDEGLRAFTATVRDQHVRDAQQYGQIADIVRRRLEQTPIDGDRWMSKKLRAWKVSRQLKAMQKASGEAASKAEALYATYKNEVLELPQRRAAAEARKLERKSGRQAALGAAVAKSLDKTVTSLNAPADQAPGGAGQARPAEFVAPDNPWQQWPMAAGGERPTASINDYFPKGEQG
;
A
#
# COMPACT_ATOMS: atom_id res chain seq x y z
N MET A 1 -26.69 -7.09 -22.00
CA MET A 1 -25.25 -6.82 -22.22
C MET A 1 -24.56 -8.17 -22.25
N ASP A 2 -23.78 -8.47 -23.29
CA ASP A 2 -22.92 -9.66 -23.28
C ASP A 2 -21.89 -9.50 -22.16
N ILE A 3 -21.80 -10.48 -21.27
CA ILE A 3 -20.88 -10.46 -20.12
C ILE A 3 -19.43 -10.37 -20.58
N ASN A 4 -19.10 -10.96 -21.72
CA ASN A 4 -17.72 -10.95 -22.23
C ASN A 4 -17.33 -9.56 -22.74
N ALA A 5 -18.28 -8.79 -23.28
CA ALA A 5 -18.02 -7.43 -23.73
C ALA A 5 -17.69 -6.49 -22.56
N LEU A 6 -18.19 -6.76 -21.35
CA LEU A 6 -17.89 -5.98 -20.14
C LEU A 6 -16.42 -6.11 -19.71
N PHE A 7 -15.78 -7.26 -19.92
CA PHE A 7 -14.39 -7.53 -19.53
C PHE A 7 -13.37 -7.17 -20.62
N THR A 8 -13.71 -6.20 -21.47
CA THR A 8 -12.77 -5.55 -22.37
C THR A 8 -12.36 -4.19 -21.78
N ASP A 9 -11.22 -3.64 -22.19
CA ASP A 9 -10.80 -2.31 -21.74
C ASP A 9 -11.87 -1.26 -22.04
N GLU A 10 -12.36 -1.24 -23.28
CA GLU A 10 -13.39 -0.31 -23.72
C GLU A 10 -14.74 -0.55 -23.02
N GLY A 11 -15.16 -1.81 -22.88
CA GLY A 11 -16.43 -2.16 -22.25
C GLY A 11 -16.49 -1.79 -20.77
N LEU A 12 -15.43 -2.08 -20.01
CA LEU A 12 -15.38 -1.75 -18.59
C LEU A 12 -15.25 -0.25 -18.37
N ARG A 13 -14.50 0.45 -19.22
CA ARG A 13 -14.38 1.91 -19.19
C ARG A 13 -15.71 2.59 -19.48
N ALA A 14 -16.44 2.14 -20.49
CA ALA A 14 -17.75 2.69 -20.85
C ALA A 14 -18.78 2.43 -19.76
N PHE A 15 -18.78 1.23 -19.18
CA PHE A 15 -19.65 0.89 -18.05
C PHE A 15 -19.36 1.75 -16.83
N THR A 16 -18.09 1.83 -16.39
CA THR A 16 -17.71 2.61 -15.21
C THR A 16 -17.95 4.11 -15.38
N ALA A 17 -17.75 4.65 -16.59
CA ALA A 17 -18.11 6.03 -16.92
C ALA A 17 -19.64 6.26 -16.79
N THR A 18 -20.46 5.36 -17.33
CA THR A 18 -21.92 5.46 -17.25
C THR A 18 -22.41 5.42 -15.80
N VAL A 19 -21.89 4.47 -15.01
CA VAL A 19 -22.23 4.33 -13.58
C VAL A 19 -21.79 5.56 -12.78
N ARG A 20 -20.57 6.05 -13.02
CA ARG A 20 -20.09 7.29 -12.40
C ARG A 20 -21.02 8.46 -12.72
N ASP A 21 -21.34 8.67 -13.98
CA ASP A 21 -22.16 9.80 -14.42
C ASP A 21 -23.59 9.70 -13.90
N GLN A 22 -24.13 8.48 -13.72
CA GLN A 22 -25.39 8.26 -13.02
C GLN A 22 -25.29 8.72 -11.56
N HIS A 23 -24.29 8.25 -10.82
CA HIS A 23 -24.14 8.61 -9.41
C HIS A 23 -23.79 10.07 -9.16
N VAL A 24 -23.08 10.72 -10.09
CA VAL A 24 -22.86 12.18 -10.05
C VAL A 24 -24.20 12.92 -10.21
N ARG A 25 -25.04 12.49 -11.15
CA ARG A 25 -26.39 13.07 -11.31
C ARG A 25 -27.25 12.84 -10.07
N ASP A 26 -27.24 11.62 -9.52
CA ASP A 26 -27.98 11.30 -8.29
C ASP A 26 -27.52 12.19 -7.13
N ALA A 27 -26.21 12.36 -6.94
CA ALA A 27 -25.65 13.19 -5.88
C ALA A 27 -26.11 14.65 -6.00
N GLN A 28 -26.13 15.19 -7.22
CA GLN A 28 -26.63 16.55 -7.48
C GLN A 28 -28.13 16.65 -7.16
N GLN A 29 -28.93 15.68 -7.60
CA GLN A 29 -30.37 15.65 -7.33
C GLN A 29 -30.66 15.57 -5.82
N TYR A 30 -30.00 14.67 -5.09
CA TYR A 30 -30.16 14.58 -3.64
C TYR A 30 -29.75 15.85 -2.93
N GLY A 31 -28.67 16.51 -3.39
CA GLY A 31 -28.24 17.79 -2.86
C GLY A 31 -29.30 18.89 -3.02
N GLN A 32 -29.89 18.99 -4.21
CA GLN A 32 -30.96 19.94 -4.52
C GLN A 32 -32.23 19.67 -3.69
N ILE A 33 -32.67 18.41 -3.64
CA ILE A 33 -33.86 18.02 -2.87
C ILE A 33 -33.63 18.28 -1.38
N ALA A 34 -32.42 18.03 -0.84
CA ALA A 34 -32.10 18.32 0.56
C ALA A 34 -32.31 19.81 0.91
N ASP A 35 -31.89 20.70 0.01
CA ASP A 35 -32.00 22.14 0.23
C ASP A 35 -33.45 22.62 0.10
N ILE A 36 -34.21 22.07 -0.86
CA ILE A 36 -35.65 22.35 -1.01
C ILE A 36 -36.42 21.89 0.22
N VAL A 37 -36.23 20.63 0.65
CA VAL A 37 -36.91 20.03 1.80
C VAL A 37 -36.58 20.82 3.07
N ARG A 38 -35.30 21.18 3.27
CA ARG A 38 -34.90 21.98 4.43
C ARG A 38 -35.61 23.33 4.46
N ARG A 39 -35.57 24.09 3.35
CA ARG A 39 -36.21 25.42 3.27
C ARG A 39 -37.72 25.33 3.48
N ARG A 40 -38.38 24.33 2.88
CA ARG A 40 -39.82 24.14 3.00
C ARG A 40 -40.24 23.80 4.43
N LEU A 41 -39.49 22.94 5.12
CA LEU A 41 -39.76 22.59 6.51
C LEU A 41 -39.49 23.75 7.48
N GLU A 42 -38.46 24.57 7.22
CA GLU A 42 -38.21 25.78 8.02
C GLU A 42 -39.31 26.84 7.88
N GLN A 43 -39.97 26.87 6.72
CA GLN A 43 -41.11 27.76 6.41
C GLN A 43 -42.46 27.24 6.91
N THR A 44 -42.55 25.98 7.32
CA THR A 44 -43.81 25.36 7.77
C THR A 44 -43.79 25.17 9.28
N PRO A 45 -44.12 26.21 10.08
CA PRO A 45 -44.27 26.03 11.51
C PRO A 45 -45.45 25.12 11.80
N ILE A 46 -45.31 24.27 12.81
CA ILE A 46 -46.40 23.45 13.35
C ILE A 46 -46.86 24.07 14.66
N ASP A 47 -48.17 24.04 14.92
CA ASP A 47 -48.74 24.54 16.18
C ASP A 47 -48.04 23.89 17.38
N GLY A 48 -47.60 24.72 18.32
CA GLY A 48 -46.82 24.29 19.49
C GLY A 48 -45.30 24.15 19.25
N ASP A 49 -44.78 24.47 18.06
CA ASP A 49 -43.33 24.48 17.82
C ASP A 49 -42.61 25.52 18.70
N ARG A 50 -41.52 25.10 19.37
CA ARG A 50 -40.56 26.01 19.99
C ARG A 50 -39.70 26.67 18.93
N TRP A 51 -39.06 27.80 19.28
CA TRP A 51 -38.28 28.65 18.35
C TRP A 51 -37.23 27.91 17.48
N MET A 52 -36.67 26.78 17.96
CA MET A 52 -35.72 25.93 17.21
C MET A 52 -36.29 24.62 16.68
N SER A 53 -37.48 24.18 17.11
CA SER A 53 -38.03 22.86 16.77
C SER A 53 -38.12 22.66 15.26
N LYS A 54 -38.57 23.68 14.53
CA LYS A 54 -38.66 23.69 13.06
C LYS A 54 -37.29 23.48 12.38
N LYS A 55 -36.25 24.16 12.85
CA LYS A 55 -34.89 24.05 12.30
C LYS A 55 -34.28 22.68 12.55
N LEU A 56 -34.47 22.13 13.76
CA LEU A 56 -33.99 20.79 14.11
C LEU A 56 -34.69 19.71 13.27
N ARG A 57 -36.00 19.84 13.06
CA ARG A 57 -36.78 18.93 12.21
C ARG A 57 -36.31 18.99 10.76
N ALA A 58 -36.20 20.19 10.21
CA ALA A 58 -35.68 20.42 8.86
C ALA A 58 -34.26 19.85 8.70
N TRP A 59 -33.39 20.06 9.68
CA TRP A 59 -32.05 19.48 9.69
C TRP A 59 -32.07 17.95 9.73
N LYS A 60 -32.87 17.32 10.61
CA LYS A 60 -32.96 15.86 10.70
C LYS A 60 -33.41 15.20 9.39
N VAL A 61 -34.42 15.79 8.72
CA VAL A 61 -34.93 15.27 7.45
C VAL A 61 -33.91 15.51 6.33
N SER A 62 -33.43 16.74 6.17
CA SER A 62 -32.46 17.09 5.12
C SER A 62 -31.12 16.35 5.26
N ARG A 63 -30.72 15.98 6.49
CA ARG A 63 -29.52 15.19 6.75
C ARG A 63 -29.54 13.83 6.04
N GLN A 64 -30.69 13.17 5.92
CA GLN A 64 -30.78 11.88 5.23
C GLN A 64 -30.49 12.00 3.73
N LEU A 65 -31.03 13.05 3.11
CA LEU A 65 -30.74 13.36 1.71
C LEU A 65 -29.28 13.75 1.49
N LYS A 66 -28.67 14.48 2.43
CA LYS A 66 -27.22 14.75 2.39
C LYS A 66 -26.38 13.47 2.58
N ALA A 67 -26.85 12.50 3.36
CA ALA A 67 -26.19 11.19 3.47
C ALA A 67 -26.28 10.41 2.15
N MET A 68 -27.43 10.43 1.48
CA MET A 68 -27.59 9.83 0.14
C MET A 68 -26.69 10.52 -0.89
N GLN A 69 -26.63 11.85 -0.91
CA GLN A 69 -25.71 12.61 -1.74
C GLN A 69 -24.25 12.15 -1.54
N LYS A 70 -23.82 11.99 -0.29
CA LYS A 70 -22.47 11.52 0.04
C LYS A 70 -22.24 10.10 -0.46
N ALA A 71 -23.17 9.18 -0.19
CA ALA A 71 -23.07 7.79 -0.62
C ALA A 71 -22.99 7.66 -2.16
N SER A 72 -23.76 8.46 -2.89
CA SER A 72 -23.68 8.53 -4.36
C SER A 72 -22.33 9.07 -4.83
N GLY A 73 -21.78 10.11 -4.19
CA GLY A 73 -20.43 10.59 -4.48
C GLY A 73 -19.35 9.52 -4.27
N GLU A 74 -19.45 8.76 -3.18
CA GLU A 74 -18.56 7.62 -2.91
C GLU A 74 -18.75 6.47 -3.90
N ALA A 75 -19.96 6.22 -4.37
CA ALA A 75 -20.23 5.23 -5.40
C ALA A 75 -19.61 5.63 -6.75
N ALA A 76 -19.67 6.93 -7.10
CA ALA A 76 -19.03 7.47 -8.30
C ALA A 76 -17.50 7.29 -8.25
N SER A 77 -16.86 7.60 -7.12
CA SER A 77 -15.40 7.41 -6.98
C SER A 77 -15.00 5.94 -7.00
N LYS A 78 -15.81 5.05 -6.42
CA LYS A 78 -15.59 3.59 -6.50
C LYS A 78 -15.72 3.05 -7.93
N ALA A 79 -16.62 3.61 -8.74
CA ALA A 79 -16.73 3.24 -10.15
C ALA A 79 -15.44 3.57 -10.92
N GLU A 80 -14.82 4.73 -10.67
CA GLU A 80 -13.51 5.07 -11.26
C GLU A 80 -12.39 4.17 -10.74
N ALA A 81 -12.38 3.89 -9.43
CA ALA A 81 -11.40 3.00 -8.81
C ALA A 81 -11.46 1.58 -9.41
N LEU A 82 -12.66 1.08 -9.71
CA LEU A 82 -12.84 -0.25 -10.33
C LEU A 82 -12.11 -0.35 -11.67
N TYR A 83 -12.24 0.67 -12.53
CA TYR A 83 -11.54 0.68 -13.82
C TYR A 83 -10.02 0.78 -13.63
N ALA A 84 -9.57 1.63 -12.71
CA ALA A 84 -8.14 1.77 -12.40
C ALA A 84 -7.53 0.44 -11.89
N THR A 85 -8.23 -0.25 -10.99
CA THR A 85 -7.79 -1.56 -10.49
C THR A 85 -7.76 -2.60 -11.61
N TYR A 86 -8.80 -2.68 -12.44
CA TYR A 86 -8.82 -3.63 -13.56
C TYR A 86 -7.69 -3.38 -14.56
N LYS A 87 -7.41 -2.12 -14.89
CA LYS A 87 -6.29 -1.77 -15.76
C LYS A 87 -4.95 -2.26 -15.19
N ASN A 88 -4.69 -1.97 -13.92
CA ASN A 88 -3.43 -2.32 -13.27
C ASN A 88 -3.25 -3.83 -13.05
N GLU A 89 -4.34 -4.53 -12.73
CA GLU A 89 -4.34 -5.94 -12.32
C GLU A 89 -4.75 -6.92 -13.42
N VAL A 90 -5.19 -6.45 -14.59
CA VAL A 90 -5.55 -7.36 -15.70
C VAL A 90 -4.80 -6.95 -16.97
N LEU A 91 -4.91 -5.69 -17.37
CA LEU A 91 -4.35 -5.23 -18.65
C LEU A 91 -2.84 -5.04 -18.60
N GLU A 92 -2.32 -4.45 -17.53
CA GLU A 92 -0.88 -4.13 -17.39
C GLU A 92 -0.05 -5.29 -16.82
N LEU A 93 -0.68 -6.33 -16.25
CA LEU A 93 0.03 -7.46 -15.63
C LEU A 93 1.07 -8.14 -16.54
N PRO A 94 0.77 -8.46 -17.81
CA PRO A 94 1.75 -9.12 -18.67
C PRO A 94 3.02 -8.28 -18.86
N GLN A 95 2.85 -6.97 -19.07
CA GLN A 95 3.95 -6.03 -19.23
C GLN A 95 4.74 -5.89 -17.92
N ARG A 96 4.05 -5.84 -16.77
CA ARG A 96 4.69 -5.79 -15.45
C ARG A 96 5.51 -7.06 -15.15
N ARG A 97 5.02 -8.23 -15.57
CA ARG A 97 5.77 -9.50 -15.46
C ARG A 97 7.01 -9.49 -16.35
N ALA A 98 6.89 -9.07 -17.61
CA ALA A 98 8.02 -8.94 -18.52
C ALA A 98 9.08 -7.94 -18.01
N ALA A 99 8.65 -6.78 -17.50
CA ALA A 99 9.56 -5.80 -16.90
C ALA A 99 10.23 -6.32 -15.62
N ALA A 100 9.51 -7.09 -14.79
CA ALA A 100 10.09 -7.71 -13.61
C ALA A 100 11.14 -8.78 -13.98
N GLU A 101 10.91 -9.55 -15.04
CA GLU A 101 11.88 -10.51 -15.58
C GLU A 101 13.11 -9.82 -16.16
N ALA A 102 12.92 -8.75 -16.95
CA ALA A 102 14.03 -7.95 -17.48
C ALA A 102 14.90 -7.37 -16.34
N ARG A 103 14.27 -6.80 -15.30
CA ARG A 103 14.98 -6.33 -14.09
C ARG A 103 15.70 -7.45 -13.34
N LYS A 104 15.14 -8.65 -13.29
CA LYS A 104 15.82 -9.81 -12.69
C LYS A 104 17.05 -10.21 -13.51
N LEU A 105 16.97 -10.18 -14.84
CA LEU A 105 18.10 -10.47 -15.72
C LEU A 105 19.20 -9.42 -15.59
N GLU A 106 18.85 -8.13 -15.56
CA GLU A 106 19.81 -7.04 -15.30
C GLU A 106 20.50 -7.16 -13.94
N ARG A 107 19.76 -7.56 -12.89
CA ARG A 107 20.37 -7.81 -11.58
C ARG A 107 21.33 -8.99 -11.60
N LYS A 108 21.02 -10.04 -12.36
CA LYS A 108 21.91 -11.20 -12.51
C LYS A 108 23.16 -10.84 -13.30
N SER A 109 23.03 -10.12 -14.41
CA SER A 109 24.18 -9.66 -15.20
C SER A 109 25.06 -8.68 -14.41
N GLY A 110 24.46 -7.74 -13.66
CA GLY A 110 25.19 -6.83 -12.78
C GLY A 110 25.96 -7.55 -11.66
N ARG A 111 25.38 -8.61 -11.08
CA ARG A 111 26.07 -9.45 -10.09
C ARG A 111 27.24 -10.22 -10.72
N GLN A 112 27.06 -10.78 -11.90
CA GLN A 112 28.13 -11.48 -12.61
C GLN A 112 29.26 -10.53 -13.00
N ALA A 113 28.95 -9.33 -13.47
CA ALA A 113 29.93 -8.29 -13.78
C ALA A 113 30.71 -7.85 -12.52
N ALA A 114 30.03 -7.69 -11.38
CA ALA A 114 30.69 -7.35 -10.12
C ALA A 114 31.62 -8.45 -9.61
N LEU A 115 31.22 -9.73 -9.74
CA LEU A 115 32.08 -10.88 -9.40
C LEU A 115 33.28 -10.97 -10.35
N GLY A 116 33.07 -10.78 -11.65
CA GLY A 116 34.15 -10.74 -12.65
C GLY A 116 35.16 -9.63 -12.37
N ALA A 117 34.70 -8.44 -12.00
CA ALA A 117 35.57 -7.32 -11.61
C ALA A 117 36.36 -7.60 -10.33
N ALA A 118 35.76 -8.29 -9.35
CA ALA A 118 36.44 -8.69 -8.12
C ALA A 118 37.54 -9.73 -8.40
N VAL A 119 37.27 -10.72 -9.25
CA VAL A 119 38.24 -11.74 -9.67
C VAL A 119 39.37 -11.11 -10.48
N ALA A 120 39.06 -10.25 -11.46
CA ALA A 120 40.08 -9.52 -12.22
C ALA A 120 41.00 -8.70 -11.31
N LYS A 121 40.44 -7.98 -10.33
CA LYS A 121 41.22 -7.22 -9.35
C LYS A 121 42.07 -8.11 -8.44
N SER A 122 41.62 -9.33 -8.14
CA SER A 122 42.43 -10.31 -7.38
C SER A 122 43.59 -10.85 -8.21
N LEU A 123 43.35 -11.17 -9.48
CA LEU A 123 44.38 -11.62 -10.41
C LEU A 123 45.41 -10.51 -10.68
N ASP A 124 44.98 -9.27 -10.90
CA ASP A 124 45.89 -8.13 -11.05
C ASP A 124 46.77 -7.94 -9.82
N LYS A 125 46.21 -8.07 -8.60
CA LYS A 125 47.01 -8.04 -7.37
C LYS A 125 48.02 -9.17 -7.30
N THR A 126 47.62 -10.39 -7.66
CA THR A 126 48.52 -11.56 -7.65
C THR A 126 49.62 -11.43 -8.69
N VAL A 127 49.30 -11.00 -9.91
CA VAL A 127 50.27 -10.74 -10.98
C VAL A 127 51.22 -9.61 -10.57
N THR A 128 50.71 -8.52 -9.99
CA THR A 128 51.56 -7.43 -9.48
C THR A 128 52.49 -7.91 -8.35
N SER A 129 52.02 -8.79 -7.48
CA SER A 129 52.85 -9.37 -6.41
C SER A 129 53.89 -10.38 -6.89
N LEU A 130 53.64 -11.06 -8.01
CA LEU A 130 54.56 -12.03 -8.62
C LEU A 130 55.61 -11.36 -9.53
N ASN A 131 55.27 -10.22 -10.14
CA ASN A 131 56.17 -9.45 -11.01
C ASN A 131 56.96 -8.36 -10.27
N ALA A 132 56.74 -8.20 -8.96
CA ALA A 132 57.60 -7.35 -8.14
C ALA A 132 58.96 -8.06 -7.98
N PRO A 133 60.08 -7.42 -8.37
CA PRO A 133 61.40 -7.99 -8.10
C PRO A 133 61.57 -8.15 -6.59
N ALA A 134 61.99 -9.33 -6.16
CA ALA A 134 62.35 -9.62 -4.79
C ALA A 134 63.65 -8.87 -4.44
N ASP A 135 63.54 -7.58 -4.14
CA ASP A 135 64.59 -6.87 -3.42
C ASP A 135 64.54 -7.30 -1.96
N GLN A 136 65.53 -8.09 -1.58
CA GLN A 136 65.89 -8.32 -0.19
C GLN A 136 66.30 -7.00 0.46
N ALA A 137 65.71 -6.67 1.60
CA ALA A 137 66.38 -5.88 2.63
C ALA A 137 65.93 -6.33 4.04
N PRO A 138 66.82 -6.22 5.04
CA PRO A 138 66.87 -7.14 6.18
C PRO A 138 66.17 -6.61 7.43
N GLY A 139 65.87 -7.53 8.36
CA GLY A 139 65.79 -7.22 9.79
C GLY A 139 64.40 -6.85 10.28
N GLY A 140 63.77 -7.78 10.99
CA GLY A 140 62.57 -7.51 11.77
C GLY A 140 61.82 -8.79 12.09
N ALA A 141 62.37 -9.60 12.99
CA ALA A 141 61.60 -10.63 13.68
C ALA A 141 60.53 -9.94 14.54
N GLY A 142 59.41 -9.60 13.93
CA GLY A 142 58.18 -9.21 14.62
C GLY A 142 57.56 -10.46 15.20
N GLN A 143 57.65 -10.60 16.52
CA GLN A 143 57.01 -11.65 17.31
C GLN A 143 55.60 -11.96 16.78
N ALA A 144 55.38 -13.22 16.40
CA ALA A 144 54.05 -13.77 16.26
C ALA A 144 53.37 -13.75 17.64
N ARG A 145 52.62 -12.70 17.94
CA ARG A 145 51.59 -12.74 18.97
C ARG A 145 50.50 -13.69 18.46
N PRO A 146 50.08 -14.71 19.23
CA PRO A 146 48.86 -15.42 18.89
C PRO A 146 47.72 -14.39 18.86
N ALA A 147 46.94 -14.40 17.78
CA ALA A 147 45.74 -13.58 17.67
C ALA A 147 44.76 -14.03 18.76
N GLU A 148 44.73 -13.29 19.86
CA GLU A 148 43.68 -13.37 20.84
C GLU A 148 42.39 -12.97 20.10
N PHE A 149 41.46 -13.92 19.96
CA PHE A 149 40.16 -13.67 19.37
C PHE A 149 39.38 -12.75 20.32
N VAL A 150 39.53 -11.44 20.14
CA VAL A 150 38.56 -10.48 20.64
C VAL A 150 37.33 -10.67 19.76
N ALA A 151 36.32 -11.34 20.31
CA ALA A 151 35.01 -11.38 19.69
C ALA A 151 34.60 -9.92 19.41
N PRO A 152 34.24 -9.55 18.17
CA PRO A 152 33.68 -8.24 17.94
C PRO A 152 32.44 -8.14 18.83
N ASP A 153 32.40 -7.13 19.69
CA ASP A 153 31.22 -6.76 20.45
C ASP A 153 30.03 -6.81 19.49
N ASN A 154 29.15 -7.77 19.74
CA ASN A 154 28.04 -8.07 18.88
C ASN A 154 27.14 -6.81 18.85
N PRO A 155 27.02 -6.08 17.72
CA PRO A 155 26.22 -4.86 17.67
C PRO A 155 24.72 -5.13 17.89
N TRP A 156 24.33 -6.41 17.96
CA TRP A 156 22.96 -6.85 18.23
C TRP A 156 22.64 -7.05 19.72
N GLN A 157 23.61 -6.89 20.64
CA GLN A 157 23.34 -6.95 22.10
C GLN A 157 22.93 -5.61 22.73
N GLN A 158 22.92 -4.52 21.96
CA GLN A 158 22.52 -3.18 22.45
C GLN A 158 21.01 -2.89 22.31
N TRP A 159 20.24 -3.84 21.78
CA TRP A 159 18.79 -3.72 21.81
C TRP A 159 18.33 -4.20 23.18
N PRO A 160 17.51 -3.43 23.91
CA PRO A 160 16.94 -3.91 25.16
C PRO A 160 16.11 -5.16 24.83
N MET A 161 16.71 -6.32 25.01
CA MET A 161 16.00 -7.58 25.09
C MET A 161 15.07 -7.39 26.27
N ALA A 162 13.80 -7.18 25.97
CA ALA A 162 12.75 -7.16 26.97
C ALA A 162 12.92 -8.44 27.79
N ALA A 163 13.31 -8.25 29.05
CA ALA A 163 13.34 -9.29 30.04
C ALA A 163 12.03 -10.08 29.94
N GLY A 164 12.15 -11.41 29.94
CA GLY A 164 11.04 -12.33 29.86
C GLY A 164 9.90 -11.89 30.75
N GLY A 165 8.83 -11.43 30.11
CA GLY A 165 7.50 -11.37 30.67
C GLY A 165 6.64 -12.16 29.71
N GLU A 166 6.31 -13.39 30.10
CA GLU A 166 5.32 -14.22 29.43
C GLU A 166 4.07 -13.39 29.17
N ARG A 167 3.88 -13.01 27.91
CA ARG A 167 2.57 -12.59 27.41
C ARG A 167 2.12 -13.71 26.50
N PRO A 168 0.99 -14.39 26.79
CA PRO A 168 0.49 -15.42 25.90
C PRO A 168 0.26 -14.78 24.52
N THR A 169 0.89 -15.34 23.50
CA THR A 169 0.59 -15.01 22.10
C THR A 169 -0.88 -15.32 21.88
N ALA A 170 -1.70 -14.30 21.64
CA ALA A 170 -3.09 -14.48 21.27
C ALA A 170 -3.13 -15.44 20.07
N SER A 171 -3.78 -16.58 20.25
CA SER A 171 -3.90 -17.57 19.19
C SER A 171 -5.02 -17.10 18.25
N ILE A 172 -4.97 -17.50 16.97
CA ILE A 172 -6.02 -17.16 15.99
C ILE A 172 -7.45 -17.49 16.48
N ASN A 173 -7.59 -18.41 17.44
CA ASN A 173 -8.87 -18.77 18.06
C ASN A 173 -9.49 -17.68 18.95
N ASP A 174 -8.76 -16.62 19.30
CA ASP A 174 -9.28 -15.51 20.12
C ASP A 174 -10.10 -14.49 19.31
N TYR A 175 -10.10 -14.61 17.97
CA TYR A 175 -10.84 -13.71 17.06
C TYR A 175 -12.21 -14.26 16.62
N PHE A 176 -12.61 -15.44 17.08
CA PHE A 176 -13.92 -16.00 16.81
C PHE A 176 -14.84 -15.84 18.02
N PRO A 177 -16.07 -15.30 17.85
CA PRO A 177 -17.02 -15.21 18.96
C PRO A 177 -17.36 -16.63 19.44
N LYS A 178 -17.03 -16.92 20.71
CA LYS A 178 -17.53 -18.13 21.38
C LYS A 178 -19.03 -17.95 21.52
N GLY A 179 -19.79 -18.76 20.79
CA GLY A 179 -21.24 -18.75 20.87
C GLY A 179 -21.69 -18.97 22.31
N GLU A 180 -22.45 -18.01 22.83
CA GLU A 180 -23.26 -18.20 24.03
C GLU A 180 -24.26 -19.32 23.75
N GLN A 181 -24.13 -20.44 24.47
CA GLN A 181 -25.19 -21.42 24.59
C GLN A 181 -25.79 -21.29 25.99
N GLY A 182 -27.09 -20.96 26.01
CA GLY A 182 -28.11 -21.45 26.96
C GLY A 182 -27.94 -21.09 28.42
#